data_AF-A0A1T5CH96-F1
#
_entry.id   AF-A0A1T5CH96-F1
#
_cell.length_a   1.000
_cell.length_b   1.000
_cell.length_c   1.000
_cell.angle_alpha   90.00
_cell.angle_beta   90.00
_cell.angle_gamma   90.00
#
_symmetry.space_group_name_H-M   'P 1'
#
loop_
_entity.id
_entity.type
_entity.pdbx_description
1 polymer ?
#
loop_
_entity_poly.entity_id
_entity_poly.type
_entity_poly.pdbx_seq_one_letter_code
_entity_poly.pdbx_strand_id
1 'polypeptide(L)'
;MALKTNEGTEEGIIIEKYITEMADGQPLKSVIDSATFSYIGSSFYKDKNHVYTHYVMVDGGNFWIVDNADVKTFQVLGNCYAKDKNKIFTERNMDTDTIFDYRSFRTCDDCGCFAKDKNGYYFWDEKIDIKTIDNKETESIINRLKKL
;
A
#
# COMPACT_ATOMS: atom_id res chain seq x y z
N MET A 1 18.78 -8.35 11.05
CA MET A 1 18.08 -7.64 9.95
C MET A 1 17.46 -6.38 10.55
N ALA A 2 17.52 -5.27 9.83
CA ALA A 2 16.83 -4.04 10.20
C ALA A 2 16.41 -3.32 8.90
N LEU A 3 15.27 -2.64 8.93
CA LEU A 3 14.79 -1.83 7.81
C LEU A 3 15.02 -0.36 8.16
N LYS A 4 15.71 0.36 7.28
CA LYS A 4 15.96 1.78 7.44
C LYS A 4 14.71 2.57 7.07
N THR A 5 14.31 3.49 7.93
CA THR A 5 13.25 4.50 7.71
C THR A 5 13.70 5.83 8.32
N ASN A 6 12.84 6.84 8.33
CA ASN A 6 13.11 8.12 8.98
C ASN A 6 11.95 8.51 9.90
N GLU A 7 12.26 9.08 11.06
CA GLU A 7 11.27 9.66 11.97
C GLU A 7 11.49 11.16 12.13
N GLY A 8 10.39 11.91 12.21
CA GLY A 8 10.33 13.30 12.60
C GLY A 8 10.27 13.43 14.11
N THR A 9 11.07 14.33 14.64
CA THR A 9 11.08 14.72 16.05
C THR A 9 10.10 15.86 16.31
N GLU A 10 9.77 16.12 17.58
CA GLU A 10 8.93 17.26 17.98
C GLU A 10 9.50 18.62 17.54
N GLU A 11 10.82 18.69 17.34
CA GLU A 11 11.56 19.86 16.88
C GLU A 11 11.53 20.02 15.35
N GLY A 12 10.84 19.12 14.63
CA GLY A 12 10.75 19.13 13.16
C GLY A 12 12.00 18.60 12.46
N ILE A 13 12.95 18.01 13.20
CA ILE A 13 14.15 17.38 12.64
C ILE A 13 13.81 15.95 12.21
N ILE A 14 14.24 15.56 11.02
CA ILE A 14 14.13 14.19 10.51
C ILE A 14 15.42 13.44 10.83
N ILE A 15 15.30 12.29 11.51
CA ILE A 15 16.42 11.42 11.88
C ILE A 15 16.24 10.01 11.32
N GLU A 16 17.35 9.30 11.14
CA GLU A 16 17.33 7.91 10.68
C GLU A 16 16.84 6.99 11.79
N LYS A 17 15.89 6.12 11.44
CA LYS A 17 15.36 5.08 12.32
C LYS A 17 15.56 3.70 11.70
N TYR A 18 15.70 2.69 12.54
CA TYR A 18 15.81 1.31 12.11
C TYR A 18 14.70 0.47 12.75
N ILE A 19 13.83 -0.09 11.92
CA ILE A 19 12.82 -1.04 12.36
C ILE A 19 13.48 -2.41 12.51
N THR A 20 13.45 -2.96 13.72
CA THR A 20 14.02 -4.26 14.07
C THR A 20 12.99 -5.31 14.45
N GLU A 21 11.73 -4.90 14.58
CA GLU A 21 10.60 -5.72 15.00
C GLU A 21 9.41 -5.50 14.04
N MET A 22 8.60 -6.55 13.88
CA MET A 22 7.27 -6.47 13.32
C MET A 22 6.39 -5.63 14.23
N ALA A 23 5.27 -5.13 13.72
CA ALA A 23 4.35 -4.29 14.49
C ALA A 23 3.71 -5.00 15.71
N ASP A 24 3.71 -6.33 15.73
CA ASP A 24 3.27 -7.14 16.88
C ASP A 24 4.40 -7.45 17.88
N GLY A 25 5.60 -6.87 17.69
CA GLY A 25 6.76 -7.00 18.56
C GLY A 25 7.68 -8.18 18.23
N GLN A 26 7.35 -9.03 17.24
CA GLN A 26 8.23 -10.12 16.86
C GLN A 26 9.50 -9.59 16.17
N PRO A 27 10.72 -10.05 16.50
CA PRO A 27 11.93 -9.60 15.80
C PRO A 27 11.88 -9.88 14.29
N LEU A 28 12.25 -8.92 13.43
CA LEU A 28 12.25 -9.11 11.97
C LEU A 28 13.06 -10.35 11.56
N LYS A 29 14.19 -10.58 12.24
CA LYS A 29 15.10 -11.70 11.96
C LYS A 29 14.49 -13.08 12.21
N SER A 30 13.43 -13.20 13.01
CA SER A 30 12.75 -14.48 13.27
C SER A 30 11.59 -14.74 12.33
N VAL A 31 11.08 -13.70 11.66
CA VAL A 31 9.92 -13.80 10.76
C VAL A 31 10.35 -13.81 9.30
N ILE A 32 11.28 -12.93 8.92
CA ILE A 32 11.65 -12.71 7.53
C ILE A 32 12.67 -13.73 7.04
N ASP A 33 12.36 -14.37 5.91
CA ASP A 33 13.35 -15.13 5.14
C ASP A 33 14.25 -14.16 4.36
N SER A 34 15.38 -13.81 4.96
CA SER A 34 16.29 -12.79 4.40
C SER A 34 16.89 -13.18 3.04
N ALA A 35 16.90 -14.47 2.68
CA ALA A 35 17.44 -14.94 1.41
C ALA A 35 16.52 -14.62 0.23
N THR A 36 15.22 -14.52 0.47
CA THR A 36 14.20 -14.24 -0.55
C THR A 36 13.47 -12.91 -0.35
N PHE A 37 13.79 -12.18 0.72
CA PHE A 37 13.22 -10.88 1.02
C PHE A 37 13.58 -9.83 -0.03
N SER A 38 12.56 -9.13 -0.52
CA SER A 38 12.69 -8.11 -1.55
C SER A 38 11.63 -7.02 -1.43
N TYR A 39 12.01 -5.80 -1.77
CA TYR A 39 11.07 -4.71 -2.03
C TYR A 39 10.43 -4.90 -3.41
N ILE A 40 9.11 -4.80 -3.50
CA ILE A 40 8.35 -5.08 -4.74
C ILE A 40 7.60 -3.87 -5.29
N GLY A 41 7.72 -2.69 -4.66
CA GLY A 41 7.11 -1.44 -5.11
C GLY A 41 6.12 -0.85 -4.10
N SER A 42 5.86 0.45 -4.23
CA SER A 42 5.00 1.21 -3.30
C SER A 42 5.48 1.05 -1.85
N SER A 43 4.64 0.51 -0.98
CA SER A 43 4.96 0.22 0.42
C SER A 43 5.19 -1.28 0.66
N PHE A 44 5.19 -2.11 -0.39
CA PHE A 44 5.14 -3.57 -0.27
C PHE A 44 6.49 -4.25 -0.42
N TYR A 45 6.66 -5.31 0.36
CA TYR A 45 7.80 -6.20 0.36
C TYR A 45 7.30 -7.65 0.34
N LYS A 46 8.13 -8.60 -0.06
CA LYS A 46 7.81 -10.02 0.08
C LYS A 46 9.05 -10.85 0.29
N ASP A 47 8.85 -12.01 0.91
CA ASP A 47 9.76 -13.14 0.82
C ASP A 47 9.01 -14.36 0.27
N LYS A 48 9.59 -15.55 0.34
CA LYS A 48 8.94 -16.78 -0.16
C LYS A 48 7.72 -17.22 0.66
N ASN A 49 7.56 -16.73 1.89
CA ASN A 49 6.56 -17.16 2.87
C ASN A 49 5.44 -16.11 3.07
N HIS A 50 5.78 -14.82 3.01
CA HIS A 50 4.88 -13.73 3.38
C HIS A 50 5.00 -12.51 2.45
N VAL A 51 3.91 -11.73 2.42
CA VAL A 51 3.91 -10.36 1.92
C VAL A 51 3.89 -9.44 3.13
N TYR A 52 4.61 -8.33 3.03
CA TYR A 52 4.72 -7.33 4.08
C TYR A 52 4.41 -5.94 3.54
N THR A 53 4.07 -5.03 4.44
CA THR A 53 3.91 -3.62 4.10
C THR A 53 4.58 -2.70 5.13
N HIS A 54 5.16 -1.63 4.62
CA HIS A 54 5.76 -0.53 5.39
C HIS A 54 5.24 0.80 4.87
N TYR A 55 4.23 1.36 5.54
CA TYR A 55 3.78 2.71 5.27
C TYR A 55 4.56 3.70 6.13
N VAL A 56 5.34 4.57 5.49
CA VAL A 56 6.17 5.56 6.17
C VAL A 56 5.26 6.60 6.82
N MET A 57 5.38 6.72 8.14
CA MET A 57 4.68 7.71 8.96
C MET A 57 5.69 8.67 9.59
N VAL A 58 5.19 9.74 10.22
CA VAL A 58 6.06 10.73 10.89
C VAL A 58 6.93 10.09 11.97
N ASP A 59 6.48 9.05 12.64
CA ASP A 59 7.25 8.31 13.65
C ASP A 59 8.12 7.19 13.05
N GLY A 60 8.34 7.21 11.73
CA GLY A 60 9.03 6.16 11.00
C GLY A 60 8.15 5.03 10.52
N GLY A 61 6.91 4.91 11.01
CA GLY A 61 5.97 3.87 10.60
C GLY A 61 6.32 2.47 11.11
N ASN A 62 5.40 1.55 10.85
CA ASN A 62 5.47 0.16 11.31
C ASN A 62 5.68 -0.80 10.14
N PHE A 63 6.12 -2.03 10.44
CA PHE A 63 6.30 -3.11 9.46
C PHE A 63 5.34 -4.27 9.77
N TRP A 64 4.43 -4.56 8.84
CA TRP A 64 3.34 -5.51 9.05
C TRP A 64 3.44 -6.69 8.11
N ILE A 65 2.94 -7.85 8.53
CA ILE A 65 2.53 -8.91 7.59
C ILE A 65 1.20 -8.48 6.97
N VAL A 66 1.06 -8.69 5.66
CA VAL A 66 -0.21 -8.53 4.97
C VAL A 66 -1.00 -9.83 5.11
N ASP A 67 -2.03 -9.80 5.95
CA ASP A 67 -2.79 -11.00 6.29
C ASP A 67 -3.57 -11.56 5.10
N ASN A 68 -3.53 -12.89 5.00
CA ASN A 68 -4.22 -13.68 3.96
C ASN A 68 -3.79 -13.35 2.53
N ALA A 69 -2.62 -12.75 2.33
CA ALA A 69 -2.06 -12.52 0.99
C ALA A 69 -1.56 -13.82 0.35
N ASP A 70 -1.96 -14.07 -0.89
CA ASP A 70 -1.36 -15.12 -1.71
C ASP A 70 -0.04 -14.60 -2.30
N VAL A 71 1.07 -14.94 -1.63
CA VAL A 71 2.44 -14.51 -1.98
C VAL A 71 2.81 -14.79 -3.44
N LYS A 72 2.31 -15.89 -4.02
CA LYS A 72 2.65 -16.32 -5.38
C LYS A 72 2.03 -15.43 -6.44
N THR A 73 0.83 -14.91 -6.17
CA THR A 73 0.05 -14.10 -7.11
C THR A 73 0.06 -12.61 -6.76
N PHE A 74 0.68 -12.23 -5.64
CA PHE A 74 0.75 -10.85 -5.20
C PHE A 74 1.55 -9.97 -6.17
N GLN A 75 0.93 -8.88 -6.61
CA GLN A 75 1.50 -7.89 -7.53
C GLN A 75 1.09 -6.48 -7.13
N VAL A 76 2.05 -5.55 -7.14
CA VAL A 76 1.80 -4.12 -6.93
C VAL A 76 1.08 -3.55 -8.16
N LEU A 77 0.15 -2.62 -7.92
CA LEU A 77 -0.67 -1.94 -8.91
C LEU A 77 -0.56 -0.42 -8.71
N GLY A 78 0.04 0.28 -9.67
CA GLY A 78 0.22 1.72 -9.57
C GLY A 78 1.01 2.13 -8.32
N ASN A 79 0.63 3.23 -7.68
CA ASN A 79 1.42 3.83 -6.61
C ASN A 79 1.05 3.35 -5.19
N CYS A 80 -0.19 2.96 -4.94
CA CYS A 80 -0.70 2.75 -3.57
C CYS A 80 -1.53 1.47 -3.39
N TYR A 81 -1.62 0.65 -4.44
CA TYR A 81 -2.43 -0.56 -4.45
C TYR A 81 -1.61 -1.79 -4.79
N ALA A 82 -2.14 -2.94 -4.45
CA ALA A 82 -1.68 -4.23 -4.91
C ALA A 82 -2.86 -5.18 -5.08
N LYS A 83 -2.65 -6.34 -5.69
CA LYS A 83 -3.63 -7.41 -5.72
C LYS A 83 -2.95 -8.76 -5.62
N ASP A 84 -3.69 -9.73 -5.13
CA ASP A 84 -3.40 -11.14 -5.35
C ASP A 84 -4.56 -11.76 -6.15
N LYS A 85 -4.67 -13.10 -6.20
CA LYS A 85 -5.75 -13.78 -6.91
C LYS A 85 -7.15 -13.62 -6.27
N ASN A 86 -7.21 -13.21 -5.01
CA ASN A 86 -8.42 -13.18 -4.17
C ASN A 86 -8.94 -11.76 -3.94
N LYS A 87 -8.05 -10.77 -3.74
CA LYS A 87 -8.41 -9.43 -3.28
C LYS A 87 -7.45 -8.33 -3.74
N ILE A 88 -7.91 -7.08 -3.56
CA ILE A 88 -7.14 -5.85 -3.75
C ILE A 88 -6.66 -5.38 -2.38
N PHE A 89 -5.43 -4.89 -2.29
CA PHE A 89 -4.81 -4.37 -1.07
C PHE A 89 -4.46 -2.88 -1.25
N THR A 90 -4.44 -2.14 -0.15
CA THR A 90 -3.88 -0.78 -0.08
C THR A 90 -2.60 -0.80 0.76
N GLU A 91 -1.72 0.17 0.51
CA GLU A 91 -0.45 0.32 1.24
C GLU A 91 -0.60 0.47 2.77
N ARG A 92 -1.76 0.96 3.24
CA ARG A 92 -2.04 1.20 4.66
C ARG A 92 -2.47 -0.05 5.45
N ASN A 93 -2.38 -1.24 4.84
CA ASN A 93 -2.77 -2.53 5.44
C ASN A 93 -4.22 -2.54 5.98
N MET A 94 -5.14 -1.85 5.31
CA MET A 94 -6.53 -1.79 5.73
C MET A 94 -7.30 -3.00 5.21
N ASP A 95 -8.33 -3.44 5.94
CA ASP A 95 -9.25 -4.47 5.46
C ASP A 95 -10.09 -3.90 4.30
N THR A 96 -9.78 -4.34 3.09
CA THR A 96 -10.34 -3.84 1.83
C THR A 96 -11.30 -4.82 1.16
N ASP A 97 -11.59 -5.97 1.79
CA ASP A 97 -12.33 -7.08 1.19
C ASP A 97 -13.73 -6.68 0.68
N THR A 98 -14.31 -5.62 1.25
CA THR A 98 -15.66 -5.14 0.91
C THR A 98 -15.70 -3.83 0.13
N ILE A 99 -14.55 -3.19 -0.09
CA ILE A 99 -14.48 -1.82 -0.65
C ILE A 99 -14.45 -1.85 -2.18
N PHE A 100 -13.67 -2.77 -2.74
CA PHE A 100 -13.38 -2.82 -4.17
C PHE A 100 -14.01 -4.03 -4.84
N ASP A 101 -14.60 -3.83 -6.02
CA ASP A 101 -14.92 -4.92 -6.93
C ASP A 101 -13.64 -5.41 -7.62
N TYR A 102 -13.12 -6.53 -7.15
CA TYR A 102 -11.88 -7.14 -7.64
C TYR A 102 -11.80 -7.28 -9.17
N ARG A 103 -12.89 -7.66 -9.84
CA ARG A 103 -12.89 -7.94 -11.29
C ARG A 103 -12.75 -6.68 -12.13
N SER A 104 -13.42 -5.61 -11.71
CA SER A 104 -13.45 -4.32 -12.41
C SER A 104 -12.44 -3.31 -11.88
N PHE A 105 -11.70 -3.62 -10.80
CA PHE A 105 -10.68 -2.74 -10.24
C PHE A 105 -9.62 -2.36 -11.27
N ARG A 106 -9.38 -1.07 -11.44
CA ARG A 106 -8.35 -0.48 -12.31
C ARG A 106 -7.70 0.71 -11.61
N THR A 107 -6.40 0.81 -11.78
CA THR A 107 -5.60 2.01 -11.49
C THR A 107 -4.63 2.20 -12.65
N CYS A 108 -3.87 3.29 -12.64
CA CYS A 108 -2.90 3.62 -13.67
C CYS A 108 -1.57 4.06 -13.05
N ASP A 109 -0.51 3.92 -13.84
CA ASP A 109 0.79 4.48 -13.50
C ASP A 109 0.67 6.00 -13.36
N ASP A 110 1.32 6.54 -12.32
CA ASP A 110 1.30 7.97 -11.98
C ASP A 110 -0.12 8.53 -11.78
N CYS A 111 -1.06 7.69 -11.34
CA CYS A 111 -2.37 8.13 -10.87
C CYS A 111 -2.39 8.35 -9.35
N GLY A 112 -1.22 8.24 -8.69
CA GLY A 112 -1.14 8.30 -7.23
C GLY A 112 -2.03 7.24 -6.60
N CYS A 113 -2.67 7.61 -5.51
CA CYS A 113 -3.56 6.71 -4.79
C CYS A 113 -4.99 6.74 -5.31
N PHE A 114 -5.19 6.95 -6.62
CA PHE A 114 -6.51 6.91 -7.22
C PHE A 114 -6.76 5.57 -7.93
N ALA A 115 -7.98 5.08 -7.81
CA ALA A 115 -8.45 3.89 -8.50
C ALA A 115 -9.91 4.01 -8.90
N LYS A 116 -10.38 3.06 -9.70
CA LYS A 116 -11.79 2.88 -10.01
C LYS A 116 -12.17 1.42 -10.02
N ASP A 117 -13.46 1.16 -9.90
CA ASP A 117 -14.09 -0.11 -10.21
C ASP A 117 -15.48 0.16 -10.84
N LYS A 118 -16.32 -0.86 -10.96
CA LYS A 118 -17.70 -0.72 -11.47
C LYS A 118 -18.61 0.12 -10.58
N ASN A 119 -18.29 0.27 -9.30
CA ASN A 119 -19.08 0.96 -8.30
C ASN A 119 -18.70 2.44 -8.17
N GLY A 120 -17.50 2.84 -8.62
CA GLY A 120 -17.11 4.24 -8.66
C GLY A 120 -15.60 4.47 -8.74
N TYR A 121 -15.19 5.63 -8.20
CA TYR A 121 -13.80 6.07 -8.12
C TYR A 121 -13.41 6.20 -6.65
N TYR A 122 -12.12 6.01 -6.38
CA TYR A 122 -11.59 5.94 -5.03
C TYR A 122 -10.30 6.73 -4.92
N PHE A 123 -10.09 7.31 -3.76
CA PHE A 123 -8.79 7.80 -3.31
C PHE A 123 -8.40 7.01 -2.06
N TRP A 124 -7.29 6.28 -2.12
CA TRP A 124 -7.01 5.13 -1.25
C TRP A 124 -8.23 4.19 -1.22
N ASP A 125 -8.83 4.01 -0.05
CA ASP A 125 -9.99 3.17 0.24
C ASP A 125 -11.30 3.97 0.40
N GLU A 126 -11.25 5.29 0.17
CA GLU A 126 -12.43 6.14 0.25
C GLU A 126 -13.06 6.35 -1.11
N LYS A 127 -14.37 6.14 -1.20
CA LYS A 127 -15.13 6.38 -2.42
C LYS A 127 -15.35 7.88 -2.63
N ILE A 128 -15.01 8.36 -3.82
CA ILE A 128 -15.12 9.77 -4.21
C ILE A 128 -16.55 10.06 -4.68
N ASP A 129 -17.17 11.11 -4.13
CA ASP A 129 -18.35 11.73 -4.75
C ASP A 129 -17.92 12.66 -5.88
N ILE A 130 -18.11 12.21 -7.12
CA ILE A 130 -17.70 12.97 -8.31
C ILE A 130 -18.41 14.32 -8.46
N LYS A 131 -19.52 14.55 -7.74
CA LYS A 131 -20.27 15.82 -7.79
C LYS A 131 -19.64 16.91 -6.95
N THR A 132 -18.78 16.55 -6.00
CA THR A 132 -18.16 17.49 -5.06
C THR A 132 -16.72 17.81 -5.42
N ILE A 133 -16.22 17.30 -6.55
CA ILE A 133 -14.85 17.59 -7.01
C ILE A 133 -14.80 19.03 -7.54
N ASP A 134 -13.91 19.83 -6.97
CA ASP A 134 -13.58 21.19 -7.42
C ASP A 134 -12.08 21.36 -7.78
N ASN A 135 -11.27 20.33 -7.49
CA ASN A 135 -9.84 20.30 -7.74
C ASN A 135 -9.53 19.74 -9.15
N LYS A 136 -8.87 20.56 -9.98
CA LYS A 136 -8.50 20.22 -11.38
C LYS A 136 -7.59 19.00 -11.52
N GLU A 137 -6.73 18.74 -10.55
CA GLU A 137 -5.83 17.59 -10.57
C GLU A 137 -6.63 16.29 -10.38
N THR A 138 -7.53 16.27 -9.39
CA THR A 138 -8.46 15.15 -9.18
C THR A 138 -9.31 14.90 -10.42
N GLU A 139 -9.89 15.95 -11.02
CA GLU A 139 -10.67 15.80 -12.27
C GLU A 139 -9.85 15.18 -13.41
N SER A 140 -8.59 15.61 -13.57
CA SER A 140 -7.67 15.08 -14.58
C SER A 140 -7.42 13.58 -14.38
N ILE A 141 -7.15 13.16 -13.14
CA ILE A 141 -6.92 11.76 -12.79
C ILE A 141 -8.18 10.92 -13.04
N ILE A 142 -9.35 11.40 -12.61
CA ILE A 142 -10.63 10.72 -12.85
C ILE A 142 -10.89 10.55 -14.36
N ASN A 143 -10.58 11.56 -15.17
CA ASN A 143 -10.73 11.48 -16.62
C ASN A 143 -9.74 10.50 -17.28
N ARG A 144 -8.58 10.25 -16.68
CA ARG A 144 -7.67 9.17 -17.09
C ARG A 144 -8.25 7.81 -16.73
N LEU A 145 -8.74 7.65 -15.49
CA LEU A 145 -9.34 6.40 -15.02
C LEU A 145 -10.57 5.99 -15.85
N LYS A 146 -11.39 6.95 -16.32
CA LYS A 146 -12.52 6.71 -17.22
C LYS A 146 -12.15 5.93 -18.50
N LYS A 147 -10.91 6.07 -18.97
CA LYS A 147 -10.43 5.49 -20.24
C LYS A 147 -9.86 4.07 -20.09
N LEU A 148 -9.66 3.59 -18.85
CA LEU A 148 -9.22 2.23 -18.55
C LEU A 148 -10.38 1.22 -18.64
#